data_AF-A0A0E2NA42-F1
#
_entry.id   AF-A0A0E2NA42-F1
#
_cell.length_a   1.000
_cell.length_b   1.000
_cell.length_c   1.000
_cell.angle_alpha   90.00
_cell.angle_beta   90.00
_cell.angle_gamma   90.00
#
_symmetry.space_group_name_H-M   'P 1'
#
loop_
_entity.id
_entity.type
_entity.pdbx_description
1 polymer ?
#
loop_
_entity_poly.entity_id
_entity_poly.type
_entity_poly.pdbx_seq_one_letter_code
_entity_poly.pdbx_strand_id
1 'polypeptide(L)'
;MAFDLTVKRIYEAPAPDDGQRVLVDRIWPRGISKEDAALTLWLKEIAPSDELRRWFGHEPARWAEFQVRYSVELDGNREAVAKLRGLLGKAKVTLLYGAHDEAHNNAVALAGYLRWMG
;
A
#
# COMPACT_ATOMS: atom_id res chain seq x y z
N MET A 1 0.78 -6.37 -18.31
CA MET A 1 -0.06 -5.15 -18.43
C MET A 1 0.47 -4.14 -17.43
N ALA A 2 0.92 -2.97 -17.86
CA ALA A 2 1.38 -1.93 -16.93
C ALA A 2 0.16 -1.35 -16.19
N PHE A 3 0.12 -1.51 -14.86
CA PHE A 3 -0.90 -0.88 -14.04
C PHE A 3 -0.64 0.63 -13.92
N ASP A 4 -1.69 1.43 -14.03
CA ASP A 4 -1.61 2.86 -13.71
C ASP A 4 -1.67 3.02 -12.18
N LEU A 5 -0.48 3.03 -11.57
CA LEU A 5 -0.28 2.84 -10.14
C LEU A 5 0.74 3.84 -9.57
N THR A 6 0.27 4.65 -8.62
CA THR A 6 1.07 5.63 -7.87
C THR A 6 1.06 5.34 -6.38
N VAL A 7 2.04 5.88 -5.66
CA VAL A 7 2.18 5.78 -4.20
C VAL A 7 2.26 7.20 -3.66
N LYS A 8 1.51 7.50 -2.60
CA LYS A 8 1.42 8.85 -2.03
C LYS A 8 1.19 8.78 -0.54
N ARG A 9 1.73 9.71 0.25
CA ARG A 9 1.43 9.75 1.68
C ARG A 9 0.01 10.23 1.88
N ILE A 10 -0.71 9.63 2.83
CA ILE A 10 -2.08 10.05 3.17
C ILE A 10 -2.14 11.49 3.72
N TYR A 11 -1.01 12.02 4.19
CA TYR A 11 -0.86 13.40 4.69
C TYR A 11 -0.79 14.44 3.57
N GLU A 12 -0.53 14.01 2.33
CA GLU A 12 -0.57 14.89 1.18
C GLU A 12 -2.00 15.10 0.71
N ALA A 13 -2.33 16.35 0.35
CA ALA A 13 -3.67 16.72 -0.07
C ALA A 13 -4.16 15.87 -1.26
N PRO A 14 -5.43 15.43 -1.27
CA PRO A 14 -6.01 14.75 -2.43
C PRO A 14 -5.87 15.58 -3.70
N ALA A 15 -5.47 14.94 -4.80
CA ALA A 15 -5.37 15.56 -6.11
C ALA A 15 -6.35 14.88 -7.09
N PRO A 16 -6.91 15.62 -8.08
CA PRO A 16 -7.82 15.05 -9.08
C PRO A 16 -7.22 13.87 -9.86
N ASP A 17 -5.89 13.86 -10.02
CA ASP A 17 -5.16 12.81 -10.73
C ASP A 17 -4.81 11.59 -9.85
N ASP A 18 -5.22 11.56 -8.57
CA ASP A 18 -4.97 10.42 -7.69
C ASP A 18 -5.81 9.17 -8.07
N GLY A 19 -6.88 9.35 -8.85
CA GLY A 19 -7.80 8.27 -9.20
C GLY A 19 -8.41 7.62 -7.94
N GLN A 20 -8.35 6.29 -7.87
CA GLN A 20 -8.83 5.54 -6.71
C GLN A 20 -7.81 5.58 -5.57
N ARG A 21 -8.14 6.30 -4.49
CA ARG A 21 -7.29 6.45 -3.29
C ARG A 21 -7.50 5.26 -2.35
N VAL A 22 -6.51 4.38 -2.24
CA VAL A 22 -6.60 3.14 -1.47
C VAL A 22 -5.60 3.16 -0.31
N LEU A 23 -6.08 3.26 0.92
CA LEU A 23 -5.24 3.12 2.11
C LEU A 23 -4.83 1.66 2.31
N VAL A 24 -3.52 1.41 2.38
CA VAL A 24 -2.93 0.07 2.52
C VAL A 24 -2.18 -0.12 3.84
N ASP A 25 -2.29 0.83 4.75
CA ASP A 25 -1.85 0.65 6.13
C ASP A 25 -2.88 -0.11 6.94
N ARG A 26 -2.39 -0.99 7.82
CA ARG A 26 -3.24 -1.70 8.78
C ARG A 26 -3.86 -0.77 9.81
N ILE A 27 -3.12 0.29 10.16
CA ILE A 27 -3.48 1.24 11.21
C ILE A 27 -3.89 2.54 10.56
N TRP A 28 -5.02 3.10 11.02
CA TRP A 28 -5.47 4.40 10.55
C TRP A 28 -4.43 5.50 10.90
N PRO A 29 -3.99 6.32 9.94
CA PRO A 29 -3.02 7.39 10.18
C PRO A 29 -3.53 8.43 11.17
N ARG A 30 -2.69 8.83 12.12
CA ARG A 30 -3.06 9.79 13.15
C ARG A 30 -3.28 11.17 12.55
N GLY A 31 -4.27 11.91 13.07
CA GLY A 31 -4.54 13.29 12.68
C GLY A 31 -5.26 13.43 11.33
N ILE A 32 -5.65 12.34 10.69
CA ILE A 32 -6.37 12.34 9.42
C ILE A 32 -7.83 11.94 9.66
N SER A 33 -8.78 12.77 9.23
CA SER A 33 -10.19 12.41 9.21
C SER A 33 -10.52 11.53 8.00
N LYS A 34 -11.63 10.79 8.04
CA LYS A 34 -12.08 9.98 6.88
C LYS A 34 -12.44 10.87 5.68
N GLU A 35 -12.95 12.06 5.95
CA GLU A 35 -13.38 13.05 4.95
C GLU A 35 -12.15 13.64 4.25
N ASP A 36 -11.16 14.10 5.01
CA ASP A 36 -9.90 14.66 4.49
C ASP A 36 -9.10 13.64 3.68
N ALA A 37 -9.17 12.36 4.06
CA ALA A 37 -8.44 11.30 3.38
C ALA A 37 -8.95 11.05 1.95
N ALA A 38 -10.21 11.41 1.64
CA ALA A 38 -10.87 11.18 0.37
C ALA A 38 -10.67 9.74 -0.15
N LEU A 39 -10.83 8.75 0.74
CA LEU A 39 -10.56 7.35 0.40
C LEU A 39 -11.65 6.76 -0.48
N THR A 40 -11.24 6.05 -1.53
CA THR A 40 -12.10 5.10 -2.21
C THR A 40 -12.25 3.81 -1.41
N LEU A 41 -11.16 3.34 -0.80
CA LEU A 41 -11.15 2.11 -0.02
C LEU A 41 -10.05 2.14 1.05
N TRP A 42 -10.35 1.58 2.22
CA TRP A 42 -9.32 1.15 3.17
C TRP A 42 -9.15 -0.37 3.09
N LEU A 43 -8.04 -0.82 2.48
CA LEU A 43 -7.74 -2.23 2.27
C LEU A 43 -6.75 -2.73 3.32
N LYS A 44 -7.10 -2.61 4.60
CA LYS A 44 -6.22 -2.99 5.72
C LYS A 44 -5.69 -4.43 5.67
N GLU A 45 -6.44 -5.35 5.05
CA GLU A 45 -6.09 -6.77 4.93
C GLU A 45 -4.87 -6.99 4.03
N ILE A 46 -4.57 -6.07 3.11
CA ILE A 46 -3.37 -6.21 2.25
C ILE A 46 -2.10 -5.78 2.96
N ALA A 47 -2.19 -5.04 4.05
CA ALA A 47 -1.05 -4.57 4.82
C ALA A 47 -0.24 -5.74 5.40
N PRO A 48 1.08 -5.58 5.59
CA PRO A 48 1.91 -6.61 6.21
C PRO A 48 1.38 -7.01 7.58
N SER A 49 1.64 -8.23 8.00
CA SER A 49 1.27 -8.71 9.32
C SER A 49 1.87 -7.85 10.44
N ASP A 50 1.25 -7.89 11.63
CA ASP A 50 1.80 -7.21 12.81
C ASP A 50 3.19 -7.74 13.18
N GLU A 51 3.43 -9.03 12.98
CA GLU A 51 4.74 -9.65 13.19
C GLU A 51 5.77 -9.09 12.21
N LEU A 52 5.47 -9.10 10.91
CA LEU A 52 6.38 -8.60 9.89
C LEU A 52 6.64 -7.10 10.03
N ARG A 53 5.61 -6.31 10.36
CA ARG A 53 5.73 -4.87 10.62
C ARG A 53 6.66 -4.60 11.81
N ARG A 54 6.49 -5.32 12.92
CA ARG A 54 7.36 -5.19 14.11
C ARG A 54 8.79 -5.63 13.82
N TRP A 55 8.96 -6.71 13.06
CA TRP A 55 10.26 -7.21 12.66
C TRP A 55 10.99 -6.23 11.73
N PHE A 56 10.29 -5.62 10.76
CA PHE A 56 10.88 -4.64 9.87
C PHE A 56 11.35 -3.41 10.65
N GLY A 57 10.53 -2.92 11.58
CA GLY A 57 10.92 -1.86 12.50
C GLY A 57 11.33 -0.54 11.83
N HIS A 58 11.03 -0.36 10.54
CA HIS A 58 11.55 0.72 9.68
C HIS A 58 13.08 0.74 9.55
N GLU A 59 13.73 -0.42 9.68
CA GLU A 59 15.19 -0.55 9.53
C GLU A 59 15.56 -0.69 8.05
N PRO A 60 16.25 0.29 7.41
CA PRO A 60 16.56 0.23 5.98
C PRO A 60 17.42 -0.99 5.60
N ALA A 61 18.29 -1.44 6.50
CA ALA A 61 19.10 -2.65 6.30
C ALA A 61 18.26 -3.92 6.16
N ARG A 62 17.01 -3.92 6.65
CA ARG A 62 16.06 -5.04 6.53
C ARG A 62 15.14 -4.91 5.33
N TRP A 63 15.24 -3.83 4.55
CA TRP A 63 14.28 -3.52 3.49
C TRP A 63 14.16 -4.62 2.43
N ALA A 64 15.28 -5.09 1.88
CA ALA A 64 15.26 -6.12 0.85
C ALA A 64 14.57 -7.41 1.34
N GLU A 65 14.89 -7.84 2.55
CA GLU A 65 14.27 -9.00 3.19
C GLU A 65 12.79 -8.74 3.55
N PHE A 66 12.43 -7.52 3.96
CA PHE A 66 11.03 -7.14 4.17
C PHE A 66 10.21 -7.28 2.89
N GLN A 67 10.73 -6.85 1.74
CA GLN A 67 10.03 -6.99 0.46
C GLN A 67 9.76 -8.46 0.13
N VAL A 68 10.75 -9.34 0.34
CA VAL A 68 10.62 -10.79 0.11
C VAL A 68 9.60 -11.41 1.05
N ARG A 69 9.68 -11.12 2.36
CA ARG A 69 8.73 -11.67 3.34
C ARG A 69 7.31 -11.18 3.08
N TYR A 70 7.17 -9.91 2.73
CA TYR A 70 5.87 -9.33 2.43
C TYR A 70 5.28 -9.90 1.14
N SER A 71 6.09 -10.19 0.12
CA SER A 71 5.57 -10.87 -1.08
C SER A 71 5.02 -12.26 -0.75
N VAL A 72 5.68 -13.02 0.15
CA VAL A 72 5.15 -14.32 0.61
C VAL A 72 3.80 -14.16 1.32
N GLU A 73 3.64 -13.14 2.17
CA GLU A 73 2.33 -12.85 2.80
C GLU A 73 1.26 -12.50 1.74
N LEU A 74 1.63 -11.75 0.70
CA LEU A 74 0.72 -11.34 -0.38
C LEU A 74 0.33 -12.53 -1.28
N ASP A 75 1.26 -13.43 -1.60
CA ASP A 75 1.01 -14.65 -2.36
C ASP A 75 0.01 -15.57 -1.61
N GLY A 76 0.10 -15.59 -0.28
CA GLY A 76 -0.85 -16.27 0.61
C GLY A 76 -2.21 -15.57 0.74
N ASN A 77 -2.27 -14.26 0.52
CA ASN A 77 -3.47 -13.44 0.68
C ASN A 77 -4.14 -13.11 -0.67
N ARG A 78 -4.57 -14.16 -1.38
CA ARG A 78 -5.13 -14.04 -2.73
C ARG A 78 -6.37 -13.15 -2.81
N GLU A 79 -7.20 -13.13 -1.76
CA GLU A 79 -8.43 -12.34 -1.75
C GLU A 79 -8.15 -10.83 -1.76
N ALA A 80 -7.28 -10.35 -0.86
CA ALA A 80 -6.92 -8.93 -0.80
C ALA A 80 -6.21 -8.48 -2.08
N VAL A 81 -5.30 -9.32 -2.61
CA VAL A 81 -4.59 -9.05 -3.87
C VAL A 81 -5.57 -9.00 -5.04
N ALA A 82 -6.50 -9.96 -5.16
CA ALA A 82 -7.52 -9.96 -6.22
C ALA A 82 -8.41 -8.72 -6.15
N LYS A 83 -8.81 -8.30 -4.94
CA LYS A 83 -9.60 -7.09 -4.73
C LYS A 83 -8.86 -5.85 -5.22
N LEU A 84 -7.58 -5.69 -4.87
CA LEU A 84 -6.77 -4.57 -5.35
C LEU A 84 -6.59 -4.60 -6.88
N ARG A 85 -6.33 -5.79 -7.46
CA ARG A 85 -6.26 -5.96 -8.91
C ARG A 85 -7.56 -5.59 -9.63
N GLY A 86 -8.70 -5.89 -9.01
CA GLY A 86 -10.01 -5.48 -9.53
C GLY A 86 -10.22 -3.97 -9.58
N LEU A 87 -9.52 -3.19 -8.72
CA LEU A 87 -9.50 -1.73 -8.79
C LEU A 87 -8.54 -1.26 -9.90
N LEU A 88 -7.34 -1.83 -9.94
CA LEU A 88 -6.32 -1.52 -10.95
C LEU A 88 -6.81 -1.77 -12.39
N GLY A 89 -7.74 -2.72 -12.59
CA GLY A 89 -8.34 -2.99 -13.90
C GLY A 89 -9.43 -2.00 -14.33
N LYS A 90 -9.86 -1.09 -13.44
CA LYS A 90 -10.96 -0.14 -13.71
C LYS A 90 -10.46 1.28 -13.93
N ALA A 91 -9.48 1.71 -13.15
CA ALA A 91 -8.94 3.06 -13.19
C ALA A 91 -7.56 3.11 -12.52
N LYS A 92 -6.91 4.27 -12.60
CA LYS A 92 -5.72 4.59 -11.81
C LYS A 92 -5.95 4.35 -10.32
N VAL A 93 -4.96 3.77 -9.66
CA VAL A 93 -4.96 3.59 -8.21
C VAL A 93 -3.79 4.31 -7.59
N THR A 94 -4.06 5.08 -6.53
CA THR A 94 -3.04 5.64 -5.64
C THR A 94 -3.04 4.87 -4.33
N LEU A 95 -1.94 4.18 -4.04
CA LEU A 95 -1.72 3.53 -2.74
C LEU A 95 -1.32 4.58 -1.71
N LEU A 96 -2.10 4.65 -0.63
CA LEU A 96 -1.88 5.58 0.47
C LEU A 96 -1.27 4.88 1.67
N TYR A 97 -0.29 5.54 2.28
CA TYR A 97 0.42 5.10 3.49
C TYR A 97 0.70 6.29 4.42
N GLY A 98 0.95 6.00 5.69
CA GLY A 98 1.20 6.99 6.75
C GLY A 98 2.66 7.06 7.21
N ALA A 99 3.54 6.15 6.79
CA ALA A 99 4.95 6.20 7.18
C ALA A 99 5.62 7.52 6.75
N HIS A 100 6.61 7.96 7.52
CA HIS A 100 7.44 9.12 7.15
C HIS A 100 8.50 8.76 6.10
N ASP A 101 9.03 7.53 6.15
CA ASP A 101 9.95 7.01 5.13
C ASP A 101 9.19 6.75 3.82
N GLU A 102 9.53 7.54 2.81
CA GLU A 102 8.92 7.49 1.48
C GLU A 102 9.52 6.41 0.59
N ALA A 103 10.73 5.93 0.89
CA ALA A 103 11.43 4.92 0.12
C ALA A 103 11.15 3.50 0.65
N HIS A 104 11.03 3.35 1.97
CA HIS A 104 10.92 2.04 2.63
C HIS A 104 9.63 1.90 3.45
N ASN A 105 8.53 1.61 2.77
CA ASN A 105 7.23 1.38 3.37
C ASN A 105 6.42 0.29 2.64
N ASN A 106 5.37 -0.20 3.28
CA ASN A 106 4.49 -1.24 2.74
C ASN A 106 3.84 -0.86 1.41
N ALA A 107 3.47 0.41 1.16
CA ALA A 107 2.87 0.80 -0.11
C ALA A 107 3.89 0.72 -1.27
N VAL A 108 5.14 1.12 -1.04
CA VAL A 108 6.23 0.97 -2.02
C VAL A 108 6.52 -0.51 -2.29
N ALA A 109 6.61 -1.34 -1.24
CA ALA A 109 6.83 -2.78 -1.40
C ALA A 109 5.68 -3.44 -2.17
N LEU A 110 4.43 -3.11 -1.83
CA LEU A 110 3.23 -3.60 -2.52
C LEU A 110 3.20 -3.17 -3.99
N ALA A 111 3.55 -1.93 -4.30
CA ALA A 111 3.65 -1.45 -5.68
C ALA A 111 4.71 -2.23 -6.47
N GLY A 112 5.86 -2.51 -5.86
CA GLY A 112 6.90 -3.36 -6.46
C GLY A 112 6.40 -4.77 -6.77
N TYR A 113 5.74 -5.41 -5.80
CA TYR A 113 5.13 -6.73 -5.96
C TYR A 113 4.10 -6.78 -7.09
N LEU A 114 3.19 -5.81 -7.15
CA LEU A 114 2.17 -5.73 -8.20
C LEU A 114 2.78 -5.54 -9.60
N ARG A 115 3.83 -4.71 -9.72
CA ARG A 115 4.52 -4.49 -10.99
C ARG A 115 5.30 -5.72 -11.45
N TRP A 116 5.82 -6.53 -10.52
CA TRP A 116 6.54 -7.76 -10.86
C TRP A 116 5.60 -8.88 -11.35
N MET A 117 4.37 -8.93 -10.85
CA MET A 117 3.37 -9.93 -11.27
C MET A 117 2.66 -9.61 -12.61
N GLY A 118 2.78 -8.38 -13.11
CA GLY A 118 1.98 -7.86 -14.24
C GLY A 118 2.70 -7.89 -15.58
#